data_AF-A0A7X7ATJ3-F1
#
_entry.id   AF-A0A7X7ATJ3-F1
#
_cell.length_a   1.000
_cell.length_b   1.000
_cell.length_c   1.000
_cell.angle_alpha   90.00
_cell.angle_beta   90.00
_cell.angle_gamma   90.00
#
_symmetry.space_group_name_H-M   'P 1'
#
loop_
_entity.id
_entity.type
_entity.pdbx_description
1 polymer ?
#
loop_
_entity_poly.entity_id
_entity_poly.type
_entity_poly.pdbx_seq_one_letter_code
_entity_poly.pdbx_strand_id
1 'polypeptide(L)'
;MTTLNNSLRIKRLPFSRLLKSEMADYAEKTMDVFEKHDTNSEIINPVFDLLRAKTSHIHLLRLSYGIDTQRLKLNKLKGEMMLKISALKLKVRIMSKSHMALDIHLVENAINSHLRYLNKVKNDKQLNQKVAGFLDLVKKNSELAEFINEHDLGSDVLDIELAYINVKDASEKRVEMLSQRPAVATKEIVKGMAQAIDNLFKGVEVGHLLSTLADGDAQGDQPDFVPLIDELNQLSNMYIRSISIRDANNKRKAQAAKENEGDGEVKVEDEDDMVDDAPEIPEDETPVERQSFRMTTTDLDDEYTDLETLGDFDEEY
;
A
#
# COMPACT_ATOMS: atom_id res chain seq x y z
N MET A 1 44.62 -23.37 -33.36
CA MET A 1 44.20 -22.07 -32.79
C MET A 1 42.86 -22.28 -32.13
N THR A 2 42.86 -22.56 -30.84
CA THR A 2 41.68 -22.74 -29.99
C THR A 2 41.05 -21.37 -29.76
N THR A 3 39.91 -21.11 -30.39
CA THR A 3 39.05 -19.99 -30.03
C THR A 3 38.51 -20.28 -28.63
N LEU A 4 39.14 -19.68 -27.62
CA LEU A 4 38.59 -19.61 -26.26
C LEU A 4 37.16 -19.09 -26.36
N ASN A 5 36.20 -19.91 -25.93
CA ASN A 5 34.79 -19.59 -25.79
C ASN A 5 34.57 -18.60 -24.62
N ASN A 6 35.30 -17.48 -24.63
CA ASN A 6 35.28 -16.40 -23.63
C ASN A 6 33.95 -15.62 -23.60
N SER A 7 32.91 -16.06 -24.30
CA SER A 7 31.65 -15.33 -24.50
C SER A 7 30.48 -15.83 -23.65
N LEU A 8 30.59 -16.97 -22.97
CA LEU A 8 29.53 -17.51 -22.12
C LEU A 8 29.54 -16.82 -20.75
N ARG A 9 28.94 -15.62 -20.71
CA ARG A 9 28.61 -14.90 -19.47
C ARG A 9 27.12 -14.95 -19.21
N ILE A 10 26.76 -15.04 -17.93
CA ILE A 10 25.35 -14.97 -17.53
C ILE A 10 24.93 -13.49 -17.52
N LYS A 11 23.87 -13.17 -18.25
CA LYS A 11 23.32 -11.82 -18.33
C LYS A 11 22.81 -11.38 -16.95
N ARG A 12 23.33 -10.26 -16.46
CA ARG A 12 22.92 -9.67 -15.20
C ARG A 12 21.61 -8.88 -15.35
N LEU A 13 20.77 -9.01 -14.34
CA LEU A 13 19.47 -8.33 -14.29
C LEU A 13 19.60 -6.98 -13.57
N PRO A 14 18.91 -5.91 -14.02
CA PRO A 14 18.78 -4.70 -13.23
C PRO A 14 17.81 -4.92 -12.05
N PHE A 15 18.32 -5.50 -10.95
CA PHE A 15 17.53 -5.88 -9.77
C PHE A 15 16.74 -4.72 -9.14
N SER A 16 17.24 -3.48 -9.26
CA SER A 16 16.55 -2.28 -8.76
C SER A 16 15.21 -2.01 -9.45
N ARG A 17 14.99 -2.58 -10.64
CA ARG A 17 13.76 -2.42 -11.43
C ARG A 17 12.77 -3.55 -11.23
N LEU A 18 13.13 -4.62 -10.52
CA LEU A 18 12.21 -5.72 -10.23
C LEU A 18 11.20 -5.35 -9.15
N LEU A 19 9.98 -5.85 -9.31
CA LEU A 19 9.00 -5.83 -8.23
C LEU A 19 9.38 -6.84 -7.14
N LYS A 20 8.89 -6.59 -5.92
CA LYS A 20 9.12 -7.45 -4.74
C LYS A 20 8.82 -8.94 -5.04
N SER A 21 7.66 -9.22 -5.61
CA SER A 21 7.23 -10.59 -5.98
C SER A 21 8.06 -11.16 -7.12
N GLU A 22 8.40 -10.35 -8.13
CA GLU A 22 9.25 -10.79 -9.24
C GLU A 22 10.64 -11.19 -8.77
N MET A 23 11.20 -10.49 -7.77
CA MET A 23 12.48 -10.85 -7.16
C MET A 23 12.40 -12.21 -6.45
N ALA A 24 11.29 -12.49 -5.76
CA ALA A 24 11.07 -13.78 -5.12
C ALA A 24 11.00 -14.91 -6.16
N ASP A 25 10.18 -14.72 -7.19
CA ASP A 25 10.00 -15.72 -8.24
C ASP A 25 11.28 -15.94 -9.04
N TYR A 26 12.07 -14.88 -9.28
CA TYR A 26 13.34 -14.98 -9.97
C TYR A 26 14.37 -15.76 -9.14
N ALA A 27 14.43 -15.52 -7.82
CA ALA A 27 15.30 -16.26 -6.92
C ALA A 27 14.94 -17.75 -6.87
N GLU A 28 13.66 -18.09 -6.71
CA GLU A 28 13.17 -19.47 -6.68
C GLU A 28 13.46 -20.19 -8.01
N LYS A 29 13.13 -19.59 -9.15
CA LYS A 29 13.44 -20.17 -10.47
C LYS A 29 14.94 -20.32 -10.72
N THR A 30 15.75 -19.39 -10.20
CA THR A 30 17.20 -19.54 -10.28
C THR A 30 17.64 -20.77 -9.49
N MET A 31 17.09 -20.99 -8.30
CA MET A 31 17.38 -22.20 -7.52
C MET A 31 16.94 -23.48 -8.24
N ASP A 32 15.72 -23.49 -8.79
CA ASP A 32 15.20 -24.65 -9.53
C ASP A 32 16.07 -25.01 -10.74
N VAL A 33 16.56 -24.02 -11.48
CA VAL A 33 17.48 -24.22 -12.61
C VAL A 33 18.78 -24.85 -12.13
N PHE A 34 19.35 -24.39 -11.01
CA PHE A 34 20.57 -24.98 -10.46
C PHE A 34 20.37 -26.42 -9.97
N GLU A 35 19.29 -26.71 -9.26
CA GLU A 35 18.99 -28.06 -8.78
C GLU A 35 18.77 -29.05 -9.93
N LYS A 36 18.21 -28.59 -11.05
CA LYS A 36 17.98 -29.41 -12.26
C LYS A 36 19.27 -29.85 -12.96
N HIS A 37 20.31 -29.01 -12.96
CA HIS A 37 21.55 -29.28 -13.69
C HIS A 37 22.60 -30.06 -12.86
N ASP A 38 22.32 -30.36 -11.59
CA ASP A 38 23.17 -31.13 -10.64
C ASP A 38 24.68 -30.89 -10.84
N THR A 39 25.07 -29.61 -10.76
CA THR A 39 26.48 -29.22 -10.91
C THR A 39 27.24 -29.59 -9.64
N ASN A 40 27.76 -30.82 -9.57
CA ASN A 40 28.65 -31.30 -8.50
C ASN A 40 30.01 -30.57 -8.55
N SER A 41 30.01 -29.26 -8.28
CA SER A 41 31.18 -28.39 -8.28
C SER A 41 31.45 -27.86 -6.88
N GLU A 42 32.64 -28.14 -6.36
CA GLU A 42 33.10 -27.69 -5.04
C GLU A 42 33.11 -26.16 -4.90
N ILE A 43 33.15 -25.44 -6.03
CA ILE A 43 33.18 -23.97 -6.07
C ILE A 43 31.76 -23.38 -6.06
N ILE A 44 30.80 -24.07 -6.68
CA ILE A 44 29.43 -23.58 -6.85
C ILE A 44 28.57 -23.94 -5.65
N ASN A 45 28.74 -25.14 -5.08
CA ASN A 45 27.93 -25.64 -3.97
C ASN A 45 27.91 -24.70 -2.74
N PRO A 46 29.05 -24.19 -2.23
CA PRO A 46 29.04 -23.27 -1.09
C PRO A 46 28.28 -21.96 -1.38
N VAL A 47 28.32 -21.48 -2.62
CA VAL A 47 27.62 -20.25 -3.02
C VAL A 47 26.13 -20.50 -3.23
N PHE A 48 25.78 -21.68 -3.74
CA PHE A 48 24.40 -22.13 -3.84
C PHE A 48 23.75 -22.31 -2.45
N ASP A 49 24.48 -22.87 -1.49
CA ASP A 49 24.03 -22.98 -0.10
C ASP A 49 23.77 -21.61 0.55
N LEU A 50 24.55 -20.59 0.20
CA LEU A 50 24.29 -19.21 0.65
C LEU A 50 22.99 -18.63 0.09
N LEU A 51 22.60 -19.01 -1.13
CA LEU A 51 21.30 -18.64 -1.71
C LEU A 51 20.17 -19.42 -1.02
N ARG A 52 20.37 -20.72 -0.77
CA ARG A 52 19.42 -21.59 -0.06
C ARG A 52 19.19 -21.18 1.39
N ALA A 53 20.22 -20.68 2.07
CA ALA A 53 20.09 -20.10 3.40
C ALA A 53 19.15 -18.89 3.43
N LYS A 54 18.91 -18.23 2.29
CA LYS A 54 17.99 -17.09 2.14
C LYS A 54 16.58 -17.48 1.71
N THR A 55 16.19 -18.76 1.70
CA THR A 55 14.81 -19.17 1.34
C THR A 55 13.75 -18.50 2.21
N SER A 56 14.02 -18.25 3.50
CA SER A 56 13.11 -17.50 4.38
C SER A 56 12.83 -16.08 3.84
N HIS A 57 13.83 -15.42 3.26
CA HIS A 57 13.69 -14.12 2.63
C HIS A 57 12.81 -14.16 1.37
N ILE A 58 12.85 -15.25 0.60
CA ILE A 58 11.96 -15.44 -0.56
C ILE A 58 10.49 -15.46 -0.10
N HIS A 59 10.19 -16.17 1.00
CA HIS A 59 8.84 -16.14 1.59
C HIS A 59 8.43 -14.74 2.05
N LEU A 60 9.32 -13.99 2.71
CA LEU A 60 9.05 -12.60 3.10
C LEU A 60 8.80 -11.68 1.89
N LEU A 61 9.48 -11.94 0.77
CA LEU A 61 9.27 -11.22 -0.48
C LEU A 61 7.92 -11.56 -1.14
N ARG A 62 7.43 -12.80 -0.97
CA ARG A 62 6.10 -13.22 -1.44
C ARG A 62 4.94 -12.66 -0.64
N LEU A 63 5.15 -12.28 0.62
CA LEU A 63 4.10 -11.66 1.41
C LEU A 63 3.63 -10.36 0.75
N SER A 64 2.45 -10.41 0.13
CA SER A 64 1.78 -9.24 -0.40
C SER A 64 1.16 -8.47 0.75
N TYR A 65 1.80 -7.38 1.18
CA TYR A 65 1.11 -6.36 1.97
C TYR A 65 0.25 -5.56 0.98
N GLY A 66 -0.91 -6.13 0.64
CA GLY A 66 -1.92 -5.45 -0.17
C GLY A 66 -2.51 -4.26 0.58
N ILE A 67 -3.57 -3.69 0.01
CA ILE A 67 -4.35 -2.63 0.65
C ILE A 67 -4.73 -3.11 2.06
N ASP A 68 -4.43 -2.30 3.08
CA ASP A 68 -4.78 -2.57 4.48
C ASP A 68 -6.31 -2.61 4.61
N THR A 69 -6.88 -3.81 4.47
CA THR A 69 -8.33 -4.03 4.49
C THR A 69 -8.92 -3.65 5.84
N GLN A 70 -8.13 -3.79 6.92
CA GLN A 70 -8.55 -3.36 8.25
C GLN A 70 -8.58 -1.83 8.35
N ARG A 71 -7.67 -1.09 7.71
CA ARG A 71 -7.75 0.37 7.62
C ARG A 71 -9.05 0.82 6.92
N LEU A 72 -9.42 0.18 5.81
CA LEU A 72 -10.68 0.49 5.12
C LEU A 72 -11.89 0.24 6.00
N LYS A 73 -11.94 -0.94 6.63
CA LYS A 73 -13.01 -1.32 7.57
C LYS A 73 -13.09 -0.35 8.76
N LEU A 74 -11.95 -0.01 9.34
CA LEU A 74 -11.84 0.92 10.46
C LEU A 74 -12.36 2.31 10.08
N ASN A 75 -12.00 2.82 8.91
CA ASN A 75 -12.48 4.13 8.44
C ASN A 75 -14.01 4.14 8.25
N LYS A 76 -14.59 3.07 7.70
CA LYS A 76 -16.03 2.93 7.59
C LYS A 76 -16.72 2.95 8.96
N LEU A 77 -16.23 2.13 9.90
CA LEU A 77 -16.78 2.06 11.27
C LEU A 77 -16.64 3.39 12.02
N LYS A 78 -15.54 4.11 11.84
CA LYS A 78 -15.38 5.47 12.39
C LYS A 78 -16.40 6.44 11.81
N GLY A 79 -16.66 6.36 10.50
CA GLY A 79 -17.71 7.17 9.86
C GLY A 79 -19.07 6.92 10.47
N GLU A 80 -19.43 5.64 10.66
CA GLU A 80 -20.70 5.23 11.31
C GLU A 80 -20.78 5.73 12.76
N MET A 81 -19.72 5.56 13.55
CA MET A 81 -19.65 6.07 14.92
C MET A 81 -19.82 7.60 14.97
N MET A 82 -19.14 8.32 14.08
CA MET A 82 -19.21 9.78 13.98
C MET A 82 -20.60 10.27 13.57
N LEU A 83 -21.29 9.52 12.71
CA LEU A 83 -22.67 9.80 12.33
C LEU A 83 -23.61 9.67 13.53
N LYS A 84 -23.52 8.58 14.29
CA LYS A 84 -24.30 8.36 15.52
C LYS A 84 -24.06 9.46 16.57
N ILE A 85 -22.80 9.82 16.78
CA ILE A 85 -22.44 10.95 17.67
C ILE A 85 -23.04 12.28 17.17
N SER A 86 -23.06 12.49 15.85
CA SER A 86 -23.62 13.71 15.26
C SER A 86 -25.14 13.75 15.38
N ALA A 87 -25.82 12.61 15.26
CA ALA A 87 -27.25 12.48 15.49
C ALA A 87 -27.62 12.83 16.95
N LEU A 88 -26.91 12.29 17.93
CA LEU A 88 -27.10 12.63 19.35
C LEU A 88 -26.95 14.14 19.59
N LYS A 89 -25.86 14.74 19.07
CA LYS A 89 -25.62 16.20 19.20
C LYS A 89 -26.76 17.02 18.60
N LEU A 90 -27.28 16.60 17.46
CA LEU A 90 -28.37 17.30 16.78
C LEU A 90 -29.66 17.20 17.60
N LYS A 91 -29.98 16.01 18.12
CA LYS A 91 -31.16 15.78 18.97
C LYS A 91 -31.12 16.66 20.23
N VAL A 92 -30.00 16.68 20.94
CA VAL A 92 -29.79 17.54 22.12
C VAL A 92 -29.91 19.03 21.77
N ARG A 93 -29.38 19.45 20.61
CA ARG A 93 -29.50 20.85 20.13
C ARG A 93 -30.94 21.22 19.77
N ILE A 94 -31.72 20.30 19.22
CA ILE A 94 -33.14 20.53 18.92
C ILE A 94 -33.88 20.68 20.25
N MET A 95 -33.68 19.76 21.18
CA MET A 95 -34.29 19.81 22.52
C MET A 95 -34.00 21.13 23.26
N SER A 96 -32.75 21.62 23.20
CA SER A 96 -32.38 22.88 23.87
C SER A 96 -33.08 24.11 23.31
N LYS A 97 -33.48 24.07 22.03
CA LYS A 97 -34.26 25.14 21.41
C LYS A 97 -35.75 24.99 21.63
N SER A 98 -36.24 23.75 21.71
CA SER A 98 -37.67 23.45 21.81
C SER A 98 -38.23 23.61 23.22
N HIS A 99 -37.43 23.38 24.26
CA HIS A 99 -37.90 23.37 25.65
C HIS A 99 -37.01 24.27 26.53
N MET A 100 -37.44 25.51 26.75
CA MET A 100 -36.69 26.52 27.52
C MET A 100 -36.52 26.19 29.02
N ALA A 101 -37.21 25.18 29.56
CA ALA A 101 -37.25 24.88 30.98
C ALA A 101 -36.49 23.61 31.41
N LEU A 102 -35.86 22.89 30.47
CA LEU A 102 -35.16 21.65 30.78
C LEU A 102 -33.68 21.90 31.06
N ASP A 103 -33.15 21.24 32.09
CA ASP A 103 -31.74 21.29 32.50
C ASP A 103 -30.84 20.50 31.53
N ILE A 104 -30.95 20.82 30.25
CA ILE A 104 -30.18 20.23 29.14
C ILE A 104 -28.69 20.55 29.28
N HIS A 105 -28.34 21.52 30.14
CA HIS A 105 -26.97 21.93 30.41
C HIS A 105 -26.08 20.76 30.86
N LEU A 106 -26.61 19.77 31.59
CA LEU A 106 -25.83 18.59 32.00
C LEU A 106 -25.33 17.77 30.80
N VAL A 107 -26.24 17.43 29.87
CA VAL A 107 -25.89 16.68 28.65
C VAL A 107 -25.08 17.54 27.68
N GLU A 108 -25.44 18.80 27.52
CA GLU A 108 -24.72 19.73 26.65
C GLU A 108 -23.27 19.92 27.13
N ASN A 109 -23.04 20.02 28.44
CA ASN A 109 -21.71 20.10 29.01
C ASN A 109 -20.92 18.81 28.74
N ALA A 110 -21.51 17.63 28.98
CA ALA A 110 -20.87 16.35 28.67
C ALA A 110 -20.47 16.22 27.19
N ILE A 111 -21.36 16.62 26.28
CA ILE A 111 -21.10 16.68 24.83
C ILE A 111 -19.99 17.68 24.51
N ASN A 112 -20.00 18.85 25.12
CA ASN A 112 -19.02 19.90 24.87
C ASN A 112 -17.62 19.55 25.40
N SER A 113 -17.53 18.85 26.53
CA SER A 113 -16.27 18.42 27.13
C SER A 113 -15.62 17.30 26.30
N HIS A 114 -16.38 16.30 25.88
CA HIS A 114 -15.82 15.09 25.29
C HIS A 114 -16.03 14.98 23.78
N LEU A 115 -17.22 15.30 23.29
CA LEU A 115 -17.58 15.05 21.89
C LEU A 115 -17.41 16.29 21.00
N ARG A 116 -16.95 17.43 21.52
CA ARG A 116 -16.71 18.62 20.71
C ARG A 116 -15.48 18.46 19.82
N TYR A 117 -15.62 18.92 18.57
CA TYR A 117 -14.56 18.95 17.56
C TYR A 117 -13.91 17.60 17.23
N LEU A 118 -14.64 16.47 17.36
CA LEU A 118 -14.11 15.14 17.00
C LEU A 118 -13.63 15.07 15.54
N ASN A 119 -14.28 15.81 14.63
CA ASN A 119 -13.86 15.90 13.23
C ASN A 119 -12.51 16.61 13.00
N LYS A 120 -12.04 17.40 13.98
CA LYS A 120 -10.72 18.06 13.93
C LYS A 120 -9.61 17.20 14.53
N VAL A 121 -9.95 16.06 15.13
CA VAL A 121 -8.97 15.18 15.78
C VAL A 121 -8.27 14.35 14.71
N LYS A 122 -6.99 14.65 14.46
CA LYS A 122 -6.15 13.89 13.52
C LYS A 122 -5.68 12.55 14.09
N ASN A 123 -5.69 12.39 15.41
CA ASN A 123 -5.13 11.23 16.11
C ASN A 123 -6.23 10.29 16.63
N ASP A 124 -6.21 9.05 16.15
CA ASP A 124 -7.14 7.99 16.54
C ASP A 124 -7.17 7.71 18.05
N LYS A 125 -6.02 7.81 18.72
CA LYS A 125 -5.93 7.62 20.18
C LYS A 125 -6.73 8.68 20.91
N GLN A 126 -6.62 9.93 20.48
CA GLN A 126 -7.36 11.05 21.08
C GLN A 126 -8.87 10.93 20.79
N LEU A 127 -9.24 10.50 19.58
CA LEU A 127 -10.63 10.24 19.21
C LEU A 127 -11.23 9.16 20.14
N ASN A 128 -10.55 8.03 20.27
CA ASN A 128 -10.99 6.93 21.12
C ASN A 128 -11.07 7.32 22.59
N GLN A 129 -10.09 8.08 23.10
CA GLN A 129 -10.08 8.56 24.47
C GLN A 129 -11.26 9.51 24.77
N LYS A 130 -11.60 10.38 23.82
CA LYS A 130 -12.72 11.31 23.95
C LYS A 130 -14.06 10.59 23.98
N VAL A 131 -14.28 9.64 23.06
CA VAL A 131 -15.52 8.85 23.03
C VAL A 131 -15.64 7.97 24.28
N ALA A 132 -14.56 7.31 24.69
CA ALA A 132 -14.52 6.56 25.93
C ALA A 132 -14.82 7.44 27.16
N GLY A 133 -14.20 8.62 27.23
CA GLY A 133 -14.43 9.55 28.33
C GLY A 133 -15.89 10.02 28.43
N PHE A 134 -16.57 10.21 27.31
CA PHE A 134 -18.01 10.49 27.30
C PHE A 134 -18.82 9.32 27.85
N LEU A 135 -18.58 8.09 27.36
CA LEU A 135 -19.31 6.89 27.81
C LEU A 135 -19.06 6.60 29.29
N ASP A 136 -17.82 6.78 29.76
CA ASP A 136 -17.47 6.63 31.17
C ASP A 136 -18.15 7.69 32.04
N LEU A 137 -18.26 8.93 31.55
CA LEU A 137 -18.96 10.00 32.27
C LEU A 137 -20.45 9.67 32.41
N VAL A 138 -21.10 9.17 31.35
CA VAL A 138 -22.50 8.73 31.40
C VAL A 138 -22.70 7.58 32.40
N LYS A 139 -21.76 6.62 32.45
CA LYS A 139 -21.86 5.49 33.40
C LYS A 139 -21.63 5.87 34.85
N LYS A 140 -20.77 6.86 35.11
CA LYS A 140 -20.35 7.24 36.48
C LYS A 140 -21.24 8.30 37.10
N ASN A 141 -21.82 9.20 36.31
CA ASN A 141 -22.67 10.27 36.81
C ASN A 141 -24.14 9.84 36.75
N SER A 142 -24.74 9.55 37.92
CA SER A 142 -26.13 9.10 38.04
C SER A 142 -27.12 10.14 37.54
N GLU A 143 -26.91 11.42 37.83
CA GLU A 143 -27.79 12.51 37.38
C GLU A 143 -27.82 12.60 35.85
N LEU A 144 -26.65 12.47 35.21
CA LEU A 144 -26.55 12.45 33.76
C LEU A 144 -27.23 11.22 33.15
N ALA A 145 -27.07 10.05 33.77
CA ALA A 145 -27.70 8.81 33.31
C ALA A 145 -29.23 8.86 33.43
N GLU A 146 -29.75 9.37 34.55
CA GLU A 146 -31.18 9.57 34.77
C GLU A 146 -31.76 10.52 33.73
N PHE A 147 -31.13 11.68 33.51
CA PHE A 147 -31.55 12.64 32.49
C PHE A 147 -31.56 12.04 31.08
N ILE A 148 -30.53 11.26 30.72
CA ILE A 148 -30.46 10.59 29.41
C ILE A 148 -31.63 9.61 29.22
N ASN A 149 -32.05 8.92 30.28
CA ASN A 149 -33.18 8.00 30.24
C ASN A 149 -34.52 8.73 30.18
N GLU A 150 -34.71 9.76 31.00
CA GLU A 150 -35.93 10.59 31.03
C GLU A 150 -36.23 11.25 29.68
N HIS A 151 -35.18 11.58 28.93
CA HIS A 151 -35.28 12.26 27.64
C HIS A 151 -35.15 11.36 26.41
N ASP A 152 -35.26 10.04 26.59
CA ASP A 152 -35.18 9.05 25.50
C ASP A 152 -33.91 9.19 24.64
N LEU A 153 -32.79 9.58 25.27
CA LEU A 153 -31.46 9.65 24.67
C LEU A 153 -30.65 8.36 24.92
N GLY A 154 -31.15 7.46 25.78
CA GLY A 154 -30.47 6.22 26.14
C GLY A 154 -30.19 5.31 24.94
N SER A 155 -31.12 5.25 23.98
CA SER A 155 -30.94 4.50 22.74
C SER A 155 -29.76 5.03 21.91
N ASP A 156 -29.67 6.36 21.74
CA ASP A 156 -28.59 7.03 21.02
C ASP A 156 -27.22 6.77 21.68
N VAL A 157 -27.16 6.81 23.02
CA VAL A 157 -25.91 6.55 23.77
C VAL A 157 -25.47 5.09 23.63
N LEU A 158 -26.41 4.15 23.73
CA LEU A 158 -26.14 2.73 23.54
C LEU A 158 -25.66 2.46 22.10
N ASP A 159 -26.25 3.13 21.12
CA ASP A 159 -25.85 3.05 19.72
C ASP A 159 -24.41 3.51 19.49
N ILE A 160 -24.01 4.58 20.18
CA ILE A 160 -22.62 5.08 20.18
C ILE A 160 -21.70 4.08 20.87
N GLU A 161 -22.10 3.50 22.00
CA GLU A 161 -21.31 2.49 22.71
C GLU A 161 -21.03 1.27 21.83
N LEU A 162 -22.06 0.73 21.17
CA LEU A 162 -21.92 -0.39 20.24
C LEU A 162 -21.00 -0.05 19.06
N ALA A 163 -21.14 1.14 18.48
CA ALA A 163 -20.27 1.59 17.40
C ALA A 163 -18.81 1.76 17.86
N TYR A 164 -18.62 2.27 19.08
CA TYR A 164 -17.30 2.43 19.68
C TYR A 164 -16.60 1.08 19.92
N ILE A 165 -17.32 0.08 20.43
CA ILE A 165 -16.80 -1.29 20.60
C ILE A 165 -16.32 -1.84 19.24
N ASN A 166 -17.12 -1.71 18.19
CA ASN A 166 -16.74 -2.17 16.84
C ASN A 166 -15.48 -1.47 16.32
N VAL A 167 -15.34 -0.16 16.54
CA VAL A 167 -14.13 0.60 16.18
C VAL A 167 -12.91 0.12 16.97
N LYS A 168 -13.07 -0.13 18.27
CA LYS A 168 -12.00 -0.63 19.15
C LYS A 168 -11.52 -2.01 18.70
N ASP A 169 -12.44 -2.95 18.50
CA ASP A 169 -12.12 -4.30 18.03
C ASP A 169 -11.41 -4.29 16.67
N ALA A 170 -11.87 -3.45 15.74
CA ALA A 170 -11.22 -3.29 14.44
C ALA A 170 -9.81 -2.69 14.57
N SER A 171 -9.61 -1.74 15.49
CA SER A 171 -8.31 -1.16 15.79
C SER A 171 -7.35 -2.19 16.39
N GLU A 172 -7.80 -3.01 17.34
CA GLU A 172 -6.99 -4.05 17.98
C GLU A 172 -6.54 -5.10 16.97
N LYS A 173 -7.46 -5.60 16.13
CA LYS A 173 -7.15 -6.51 15.02
C LYS A 173 -6.15 -5.93 14.04
N ARG A 174 -6.25 -4.62 13.76
CA ARG A 174 -5.28 -3.93 12.91
C ARG A 174 -3.90 -3.89 13.57
N VAL A 175 -3.81 -3.54 14.85
CA VAL A 175 -2.54 -3.52 15.59
C VAL A 175 -1.90 -4.91 15.62
N GLU A 176 -2.67 -5.96 15.85
CA GLU A 176 -2.20 -7.35 15.81
C GLU A 176 -1.66 -7.73 14.42
N MET A 177 -2.38 -7.36 13.35
CA MET A 177 -1.88 -7.59 11.98
C MET A 177 -0.59 -6.81 11.71
N LEU A 178 -0.48 -5.58 12.21
CA LEU A 178 0.71 -4.75 12.01
C LEU A 178 1.91 -5.28 12.82
N SER A 179 1.70 -5.84 14.01
CA SER A 179 2.77 -6.38 14.85
C SER A 179 3.37 -7.67 14.29
N GLN A 180 2.60 -8.43 13.51
CA GLN A 180 3.07 -9.62 12.79
C GLN A 180 3.92 -9.28 11.56
N ARG A 181 4.06 -7.99 11.19
CA ARG A 181 4.87 -7.61 10.04
C ARG A 181 6.36 -7.79 10.35
N PRO A 182 7.15 -8.36 9.43
CA PRO A 182 8.59 -8.44 9.54
C PRO A 182 9.19 -7.04 9.71
N ALA A 183 10.05 -6.88 10.70
CA ALA A 183 10.76 -5.62 10.96
C ALA A 183 11.81 -5.30 9.88
N VAL A 184 12.22 -6.31 9.09
CA VAL A 184 13.29 -6.17 8.10
C VAL A 184 12.80 -5.37 6.88
N ALA A 185 13.58 -4.36 6.49
CA ALA A 185 13.25 -3.52 5.35
C ALA A 185 13.29 -4.32 4.05
N THR A 186 12.24 -4.23 3.23
CA THR A 186 12.16 -4.97 1.95
C THR A 186 13.34 -4.66 1.02
N LYS A 187 13.86 -3.43 1.03
CA LYS A 187 15.04 -3.03 0.25
C LYS A 187 16.30 -3.83 0.63
N GLU A 188 16.49 -4.09 1.93
CA GLU A 188 17.63 -4.87 2.43
C GLU A 188 17.50 -6.34 2.03
N ILE A 189 16.30 -6.89 2.13
CA ILE A 189 16.00 -8.26 1.69
C ILE A 189 16.32 -8.42 0.19
N VAL A 190 15.83 -7.50 -0.65
CA VAL A 190 16.09 -7.51 -2.10
C VAL A 190 17.58 -7.37 -2.39
N LYS A 191 18.28 -6.44 -1.75
CA LYS A 191 19.73 -6.24 -1.93
C LYS A 191 20.52 -7.50 -1.57
N GLY A 192 20.23 -8.10 -0.41
CA GLY A 192 20.91 -9.32 0.03
C GLY A 192 20.62 -10.52 -0.87
N MET A 193 19.41 -10.60 -1.44
CA MET A 193 19.05 -11.63 -2.42
C MET A 193 19.77 -11.42 -3.76
N ALA A 194 19.79 -10.19 -4.26
CA ALA A 194 20.49 -9.83 -5.50
C ALA A 194 22.00 -10.14 -5.43
N GLN A 195 22.63 -9.85 -4.29
CA GLN A 195 24.03 -10.19 -4.04
C GLN A 195 24.27 -11.70 -4.05
N ALA A 196 23.39 -12.49 -3.42
CA ALA A 196 23.51 -13.95 -3.41
C ALA A 196 23.41 -14.54 -4.83
N ILE A 197 22.45 -14.06 -5.63
CA ILE A 197 22.31 -14.51 -7.03
C ILE A 197 23.50 -14.07 -7.88
N ASP A 198 23.99 -12.84 -7.73
CA ASP A 198 25.15 -12.36 -8.48
C ASP A 198 26.43 -13.15 -8.13
N ASN A 199 26.60 -13.48 -6.85
CA ASN A 199 27.70 -14.34 -6.41
C ASN A 199 27.58 -15.74 -7.00
N LEU A 200 26.37 -16.31 -7.02
CA LEU A 200 26.12 -17.62 -7.64
C LEU A 200 26.46 -17.62 -9.13
N PHE A 201 26.06 -16.58 -9.86
CA PHE A 201 26.40 -16.43 -11.28
C PHE A 201 27.90 -16.31 -11.49
N LYS A 202 28.62 -15.55 -10.65
CA LYS A 202 30.09 -15.50 -10.68
C LYS A 202 30.69 -16.86 -10.40
N GLY A 203 30.13 -17.62 -9.46
CA GLY A 203 30.56 -18.99 -9.15
C GLY A 203 30.48 -19.92 -10.37
N VAL A 204 29.38 -19.87 -11.12
CA VAL A 204 29.22 -20.63 -12.37
C VAL A 204 30.21 -20.18 -13.44
N GLU A 205 30.36 -18.88 -13.64
CA GLU A 205 31.30 -18.34 -14.63
C GLU A 205 32.74 -18.75 -14.32
N VAL A 206 33.15 -18.71 -13.05
CA VAL A 206 34.46 -19.19 -12.60
C VAL A 206 34.58 -20.70 -12.77
N GLY A 207 33.55 -21.47 -12.41
CA GLY A 207 33.51 -22.92 -12.60
C GLY A 207 33.70 -23.32 -14.06
N HIS A 208 33.03 -22.62 -14.99
CA HIS A 208 33.18 -22.82 -16.42
C HIS A 208 34.58 -22.44 -16.95
N LEU A 209 35.16 -21.35 -16.45
CA LEU A 209 36.52 -20.97 -16.83
C LEU A 209 37.53 -22.01 -16.35
N LEU A 210 37.38 -22.53 -15.13
CA LEU A 210 38.27 -23.56 -14.60
C LEU A 210 38.13 -24.89 -15.35
N SER A 211 36.91 -25.26 -15.73
CA SER A 211 36.70 -26.48 -16.51
C SER A 211 37.37 -26.38 -17.89
N THR A 212 37.17 -25.26 -18.59
CA THR A 212 37.78 -25.01 -19.91
C THR A 212 39.31 -24.84 -19.89
N LEU A 213 39.92 -24.47 -18.76
CA LEU A 213 41.38 -24.40 -18.60
C LEU A 213 42.01 -25.76 -18.29
N ALA A 214 41.27 -26.67 -17.67
CA ALA A 214 41.74 -28.00 -17.30
C ALA A 214 41.69 -29.03 -18.45
N ASP A 215 41.09 -28.66 -19.59
CA ASP A 215 41.10 -29.41 -20.87
C ASP A 215 42.49 -29.65 -21.48
N GLY A 216 43.56 -29.21 -20.80
CA GLY A 216 44.94 -29.39 -21.24
C GLY A 216 45.55 -30.77 -20.95
N ASP A 217 45.16 -31.49 -19.88
CA ASP A 217 45.97 -32.63 -19.41
C ASP A 217 45.25 -33.81 -18.70
N ALA A 218 43.93 -33.84 -18.50
CA ALA A 218 43.32 -34.94 -17.73
C ALA A 218 41.95 -35.42 -18.21
N GLN A 219 41.88 -36.73 -18.38
CA GLN A 219 40.78 -37.59 -18.79
C GLN A 219 39.74 -37.73 -17.65
N GLY A 220 39.14 -36.61 -17.23
CA GLY A 220 38.07 -36.54 -16.24
C GLY A 220 36.77 -36.02 -16.84
N ASP A 221 35.65 -36.60 -16.43
CA ASP A 221 34.29 -36.20 -16.81
C ASP A 221 34.01 -34.81 -16.21
N GLN A 222 34.33 -33.76 -16.98
CA GLN A 222 34.19 -32.39 -16.51
C GLN A 222 32.74 -31.91 -16.66
N PRO A 223 32.20 -31.19 -15.67
CA PRO A 223 30.85 -30.67 -15.75
C PRO A 223 30.71 -29.66 -16.89
N ASP A 224 29.84 -29.95 -17.86
CA ASP A 224 29.46 -29.01 -18.90
C ASP A 224 28.48 -27.96 -18.34
N PHE A 225 28.98 -26.74 -18.16
CA PHE A 225 28.20 -25.61 -17.66
C PHE A 225 27.40 -24.88 -18.74
N VAL A 226 27.58 -25.21 -20.03
CA VAL A 226 26.91 -24.49 -21.13
C VAL A 226 25.38 -24.59 -21.03
N PRO A 227 24.78 -25.77 -20.80
CA PRO A 227 23.32 -25.88 -20.65
C PRO A 227 22.76 -25.05 -19.49
N LEU A 228 23.49 -25.01 -18.37
CA LEU A 228 23.12 -24.21 -17.20
C LEU A 228 23.18 -22.71 -17.51
N ILE A 229 24.27 -22.24 -18.12
CA ILE A 229 24.45 -20.83 -18.49
C ILE A 229 23.37 -20.39 -19.47
N ASP A 230 23.01 -21.22 -20.43
CA ASP A 230 21.96 -20.93 -21.41
C ASP A 230 20.58 -20.81 -20.76
N GLU A 231 20.22 -21.74 -19.86
CA GLU A 231 18.93 -21.69 -19.15
C GLU A 231 18.84 -20.48 -18.21
N LEU A 232 19.92 -20.15 -17.49
CA LEU A 232 20.00 -18.93 -16.68
C LEU A 232 19.89 -17.66 -17.53
N ASN A 233 20.51 -17.65 -18.72
CA ASN A 233 20.39 -16.55 -19.66
C ASN A 233 18.97 -16.39 -20.20
N GLN A 234 18.28 -17.49 -20.49
CA GLN A 234 16.87 -17.48 -20.89
C GLN A 234 16.00 -16.88 -19.79
N LEU A 235 16.21 -17.30 -18.54
CA LEU A 235 15.52 -16.76 -17.37
C LEU A 235 15.75 -15.25 -17.24
N SER A 236 17.01 -14.79 -17.28
CA SER A 236 17.35 -13.36 -17.24
C SER A 236 16.67 -12.56 -18.36
N ASN A 237 16.70 -13.06 -19.60
CA ASN A 237 16.07 -12.36 -20.74
C ASN A 237 14.55 -12.22 -20.56
N MET A 238 13.89 -13.23 -19.99
CA MET A 238 12.46 -13.22 -19.75
C MET A 238 12.06 -12.10 -18.77
N TYR A 239 12.82 -11.92 -17.68
CA TYR A 239 12.58 -10.84 -16.71
C TYR A 239 12.99 -9.47 -17.24
N ILE A 240 14.09 -9.34 -18.01
CA ILE A 240 14.45 -8.09 -18.69
C ILE A 240 13.32 -7.63 -19.61
N ARG A 241 12.74 -8.57 -20.38
CA ARG A 241 11.60 -8.28 -21.26
C ARG A 241 10.38 -7.82 -20.46
N SER A 242 10.07 -8.47 -19.34
CA SER A 242 8.98 -8.05 -18.44
C SER A 242 9.17 -6.60 -17.97
N ILE A 243 10.37 -6.26 -17.48
CA ILE A 243 10.72 -4.90 -17.06
C ILE A 243 10.54 -3.91 -18.20
N SER A 244 11.06 -4.23 -19.40
CA SER A 244 10.97 -3.35 -20.56
C SER A 244 9.52 -3.09 -21.00
N ILE A 245 8.65 -4.10 -20.95
CA ILE A 245 7.23 -3.96 -21.29
C ILE A 245 6.54 -3.05 -20.27
N ARG A 246 6.81 -3.25 -18.98
CA ARG A 246 6.28 -2.41 -17.91
C ARG A 246 6.72 -0.96 -18.06
N ASP A 247 8.01 -0.71 -18.27
CA ASP A 247 8.56 0.63 -18.45
C ASP A 247 7.91 1.35 -19.65
N ALA A 248 7.71 0.65 -20.77
CA ALA A 248 7.04 1.20 -21.95
C ALA A 248 5.57 1.55 -21.66
N ASN A 249 4.84 0.69 -20.95
CA ASN A 249 3.44 0.94 -20.59
C ASN A 249 3.31 2.12 -19.62
N ASN A 250 4.20 2.23 -18.64
CA ASN A 250 4.21 3.34 -17.70
C ASN A 250 4.50 4.68 -18.41
N LYS A 251 5.43 4.68 -19.37
CA LYS A 251 5.69 5.87 -20.20
C LYS A 251 4.46 6.31 -21.00
N ARG A 252 3.77 5.37 -21.66
CA ARG A 252 2.54 5.68 -22.42
C ARG A 252 1.44 6.24 -21.52
N LYS A 253 1.25 5.67 -20.32
CA LYS A 253 0.28 6.18 -19.34
C LYS A 253 0.61 7.59 -18.86
N ALA A 254 1.88 7.85 -18.56
CA ALA A 254 2.33 9.18 -18.14
C ALA A 254 2.19 10.23 -19.25
N GLN A 255 2.40 9.85 -20.52
CA GLN A 255 2.18 10.73 -21.67
C GLN A 255 0.69 11.05 -21.84
N ALA A 256 -0.18 10.04 -21.79
CA ALA A 256 -1.63 10.24 -21.89
C ALA A 256 -2.20 11.10 -20.74
N ALA A 257 -1.63 11.04 -19.54
CA ALA A 257 -2.02 11.92 -18.43
C ALA A 257 -1.66 13.39 -18.71
N LYS A 258 -0.46 13.65 -19.23
CA LYS A 258 -0.01 15.01 -19.59
C LYS A 258 -0.77 15.62 -20.76
N GLU A 259 -1.17 14.80 -21.73
CA GLU A 259 -2.01 15.25 -22.85
C GLU A 259 -3.42 15.63 -22.38
N ASN A 260 -3.97 14.95 -21.37
CA ASN A 260 -5.27 15.28 -20.79
C ASN A 260 -5.25 16.49 -19.83
N GLU A 261 -4.10 16.84 -19.24
CA GLU A 261 -3.94 18.05 -18.42
C GLU A 261 -3.68 19.32 -19.26
N GLY A 262 -3.26 19.18 -20.51
CA GLY A 262 -2.91 20.29 -21.41
C GLY A 262 -4.06 20.90 -22.21
N ASP A 263 -5.26 20.30 -22.20
CA ASP A 263 -6.41 20.72 -23.03
C ASP A 263 -7.48 21.48 -22.23
N GLY A 264 -7.13 21.96 -21.03
CA GLY A 264 -7.99 22.75 -20.14
C GLY A 264 -7.85 24.27 -20.29
N GLU A 265 -7.18 24.77 -21.34
CA GLU A 265 -7.11 26.20 -21.63
C GLU A 265 -8.32 26.60 -22.48
N VAL A 266 -9.46 26.81 -21.81
CA VAL A 266 -10.63 27.48 -22.40
C VAL A 266 -10.18 28.89 -22.81
N LYS A 267 -9.96 29.09 -24.11
CA LYS A 267 -10.04 30.41 -24.71
C LYS A 267 -11.44 30.95 -24.48
N VAL A 268 -11.56 31.80 -23.47
CA VAL A 268 -12.65 32.78 -23.40
C VAL A 268 -12.32 33.79 -24.50
N GLU A 269 -12.93 33.61 -25.67
CA GLU A 269 -13.02 34.69 -26.67
C GLU A 269 -14.26 35.51 -26.31
N ASP A 270 -14.00 36.79 -26.07
CA ASP A 270 -14.91 37.79 -25.55
C ASP A 270 -16.17 38.00 -26.41
N GLU A 271 -17.25 38.35 -25.70
CA GLU A 271 -18.53 38.85 -26.20
C GLU A 271 -18.38 40.15 -27.00
N ASP A 272 -19.04 40.24 -28.16
CA ASP A 272 -19.96 41.33 -28.56
C ASP A 272 -20.21 41.27 -30.08
N ASP A 273 -21.42 40.88 -30.50
CA ASP A 273 -22.30 41.81 -31.23
C ASP A 273 -23.72 41.25 -31.39
N MET A 274 -24.69 42.16 -31.29
CA MET A 274 -26.14 41.92 -31.24
C MET A 274 -26.75 41.50 -32.59
N VAL A 275 -27.93 40.85 -32.56
CA VAL A 275 -29.24 41.32 -33.10
C VAL A 275 -30.24 40.15 -33.25
N ASP A 276 -31.49 40.46 -32.86
CA ASP A 276 -32.78 39.79 -33.04
C ASP A 276 -32.95 38.88 -34.28
N ASP A 277 -33.56 37.70 -34.10
CA ASP A 277 -34.94 37.46 -34.58
C ASP A 277 -35.50 36.12 -34.04
N ALA A 278 -36.70 36.17 -33.48
CA ALA A 278 -37.55 35.01 -33.21
C ALA A 278 -38.14 34.50 -34.56
N PRO A 279 -38.52 33.21 -34.72
CA PRO A 279 -39.76 32.76 -34.07
C PRO A 279 -39.89 31.24 -33.77
N GLU A 280 -40.90 30.99 -32.93
CA GLU A 280 -41.85 29.86 -32.88
C GLU A 280 -41.42 28.43 -32.51
N ILE A 281 -42.08 27.98 -31.44
CA ILE A 281 -42.19 26.64 -30.86
C ILE A 281 -43.04 25.75 -31.81
N PRO A 282 -42.83 24.43 -31.83
CA PRO A 282 -43.89 23.57 -31.32
C PRO A 282 -43.40 22.53 -30.30
N GLU A 283 -44.22 22.39 -29.27
CA GLU A 283 -44.21 21.38 -28.23
C GLU A 283 -44.33 19.99 -28.86
N ASP A 284 -43.51 19.01 -28.45
CA ASP A 284 -44.05 17.71 -28.02
C ASP A 284 -43.04 16.80 -27.29
N GLU A 285 -43.60 16.06 -26.34
CA GLU A 285 -43.18 14.82 -25.67
C GLU A 285 -41.90 14.74 -24.80
N THR A 286 -42.16 14.53 -23.51
CA THR A 286 -41.24 13.99 -22.47
C THR A 286 -41.21 12.44 -22.54
N PRO A 287 -40.58 11.70 -21.61
CA PRO A 287 -39.15 11.60 -21.25
C PRO A 287 -38.66 10.13 -21.17
N VAL A 288 -37.40 9.80 -21.49
CA VAL A 288 -36.77 8.54 -20.98
C VAL A 288 -35.27 8.70 -20.70
N GLU A 289 -34.98 9.05 -19.45
CA GLU A 289 -34.10 8.31 -18.52
C GLU A 289 -32.94 7.47 -19.11
N ARG A 290 -31.73 8.05 -19.17
CA ARG A 290 -30.46 7.30 -18.99
C ARG A 290 -29.43 8.18 -18.27
N GLN A 291 -29.43 8.15 -16.95
CA GLN A 291 -28.28 8.59 -16.16
C GLN A 291 -27.18 7.54 -16.26
N SER A 292 -26.15 7.80 -17.07
CA SER A 292 -24.85 7.15 -16.95
C SER A 292 -24.07 7.84 -15.84
N PHE A 293 -23.91 7.13 -14.73
CA PHE A 293 -23.13 7.56 -13.58
C PHE A 293 -21.64 7.51 -13.93
N ARG A 294 -21.04 8.66 -14.27
CA ARG A 294 -19.60 8.83 -14.46
C ARG A 294 -18.99 9.18 -13.10
N MET A 295 -18.40 8.19 -12.41
CA MET A 295 -17.55 8.48 -11.24
C MET A 295 -16.23 9.07 -11.73
N THR A 296 -16.03 10.36 -11.50
CA THR A 296 -14.73 11.02 -11.52
C THR A 296 -14.01 10.70 -10.21
N THR A 297 -12.86 10.03 -10.30
CA THR A 297 -11.92 9.93 -9.19
C THR A 297 -11.07 11.20 -9.18
N THR A 298 -11.36 12.10 -8.25
CA THR A 298 -10.52 13.25 -7.93
C THR A 298 -9.34 12.82 -7.04
N ASP A 299 -8.15 13.18 -7.50
CA ASP A 299 -7.07 13.84 -6.76
C ASP A 299 -6.61 13.19 -5.44
N LEU A 300 -5.53 12.42 -5.54
CA LEU A 300 -4.61 12.17 -4.44
C LEU A 300 -3.29 12.84 -4.80
N ASP A 301 -3.16 14.08 -4.36
CA ASP A 301 -1.95 14.89 -4.45
C ASP A 301 -0.76 14.25 -3.75
N ASP A 302 0.37 14.40 -4.43
CA ASP A 302 1.73 14.21 -3.99
C ASP A 302 2.08 15.14 -2.81
N GLU A 303 2.59 14.56 -1.71
CA GLU A 303 3.51 15.26 -0.82
C GLU A 303 4.57 14.26 -0.32
N TYR A 304 5.61 14.07 -1.14
CA TYR A 304 6.90 13.55 -0.70
C TYR A 304 7.75 14.76 -0.30
N THR A 305 7.82 15.05 1.01
CA THR A 305 8.77 16.02 1.54
C THR A 305 10.04 15.32 1.98
N ASP A 306 11.15 15.82 1.44
CA ASP A 306 12.52 15.53 1.81
C ASP A 306 12.74 15.72 3.32
N LEU A 307 13.32 14.70 3.96
CA LEU A 307 13.92 14.81 5.29
C LEU A 307 15.39 14.39 5.19
N GLU A 308 16.18 15.28 4.59
CA GLU A 308 17.57 15.48 5.00
C GLU A 308 17.58 16.52 6.12
N THR A 309 17.84 16.09 7.34
CA THR A 309 18.52 16.91 8.36
C THR A 309 19.04 15.98 9.44
N LEU A 310 20.33 15.63 9.27
CA LEU A 310 21.19 15.12 10.32
C LEU A 310 21.21 16.12 11.47
N GLY A 311 20.76 15.70 12.64
CA GLY A 311 21.01 16.36 13.91
C GLY A 311 21.83 15.42 14.78
N ASP A 312 23.05 15.85 15.07
CA ASP A 312 23.98 15.21 15.98
C ASP A 312 23.31 14.91 17.33
N PHE A 313 23.40 13.65 17.78
CA PHE A 313 23.07 13.27 19.15
C PHE A 313 24.39 12.98 19.87
N ASP A 314 24.77 13.89 20.75
CA ASP A 314 25.82 13.69 21.74
C ASP A 314 25.41 12.57 22.72
N GLU A 315 26.30 11.59 22.87
CA GLU A 315 26.26 10.58 23.92
C GLU A 315 26.80 11.16 25.23
N GLU A 316 25.91 11.44 26.18
CA GLU A 316 26.23 11.34 27.60
C GLU A 316 25.11 10.55 28.29
N TYR A 317 25.48 9.35 28.77
CA TYR A 317 25.08 8.63 30.00
C TYR A 317 25.12 7.10 29.80
#